data_AF-A0A916ZDE6-F1
#
_entry.id   AF-A0A916ZDE6-F1
#
_cell.length_a   1.000
_cell.length_b   1.000
_cell.length_c   1.000
_cell.angle_alpha   90.00
_cell.angle_beta   90.00
_cell.angle_gamma   90.00
#
_symmetry.space_group_name_H-M   'P 1'
#
loop_
_entity.id
_entity.type
_entity.pdbx_description
1 polymer ?
#
loop_
_entity_poly.entity_id
_entity_poly.type
_entity_poly.pdbx_seq_one_letter_code
_entity_poly.pdbx_strand_id
1 'polypeptide(L)'
;MIKTTPTADGKRISISFPYDPKLVATVKTIPGAKWDGASWTVAKRYSKQVEAFAGVAANADAAYDALIETKNPEIKKAAGGIVSVRIDRKNRIADVSPLGMAWLGPVGNLQGARSQKDWNGKFRGYHVPIATEDRIGDLIEAIAAVVEGERARKAEIEAARAARAAEQIARAVERADRMQADIEAGRGRKIYLLARVPDVGKVVRIGSSAKRITGHGKAWRLGDDSSAYGIDPSWEGELVCYAYYEPASEAETAALVERETAAEAAEATRGRRADAIRQIDASTDAPEVGSEPDGETIWSDDSAALGGWRRWVVLTPDGWLWSLTYAGGDGDSWGMRNCGYCTRGVRIRATEDLVAAIKA
;
A
#
# COMPACT_ATOMS: atom_id res chain seq x y z
N MET A 1 -21.09 20.92 18.77
CA MET A 1 -19.75 21.31 18.30
C MET A 1 -18.66 20.58 19.07
N ILE A 2 -17.85 19.77 18.37
CA ILE A 2 -16.70 19.05 18.94
C ILE A 2 -15.52 20.02 19.04
N LYS A 3 -14.85 20.06 20.19
CA LYS A 3 -13.61 20.81 20.41
C LYS A 3 -12.43 19.85 20.50
N THR A 4 -11.36 20.15 19.78
CA THR A 4 -10.11 19.39 19.83
C THR A 4 -8.97 20.30 20.29
N THR A 5 -8.27 19.91 21.35
CA THR A 5 -7.15 20.67 21.90
C THR A 5 -5.94 19.75 22.09
N PRO A 6 -4.73 20.12 21.61
CA PRO A 6 -3.52 19.37 21.95
C PRO A 6 -3.30 19.36 23.46
N THR A 7 -2.85 18.23 24.03
CA THR A 7 -2.44 18.17 25.44
C THR A 7 -1.14 18.95 25.66
N ALA A 8 -0.84 19.35 26.91
CA ALA A 8 0.34 20.16 27.24
C ALA A 8 1.67 19.49 26.82
N ASP A 9 1.72 18.16 26.79
CA ASP A 9 2.87 17.38 26.32
C ASP A 9 2.97 17.26 24.79
N GLY A 10 1.96 17.72 24.04
CA GLY A 10 1.86 17.63 22.59
C GLY A 10 1.74 16.20 22.03
N LYS A 11 1.63 15.17 22.88
CA LYS A 11 1.61 13.76 22.47
C LYS A 11 0.19 13.24 22.24
N ARG A 12 -0.82 13.90 22.80
CA ARG A 12 -2.23 13.50 22.70
C ARG A 12 -3.09 14.68 22.23
N ILE A 13 -4.31 14.34 21.83
CA ILE A 13 -5.36 15.27 21.46
C ILE A 13 -6.52 15.01 22.42
N SER A 14 -6.95 16.05 23.13
CA SER A 14 -8.17 16.08 23.94
C SER A 14 -9.36 16.43 23.05
N ILE A 15 -10.43 15.66 23.16
CA ILE A 15 -11.66 15.76 22.38
C ILE A 15 -12.82 15.97 23.37
N SER A 16 -13.52 17.09 23.26
CA SER A 16 -14.65 17.44 24.13
C SER A 16 -15.90 17.75 23.32
N PHE A 17 -17.03 17.18 23.73
CA PHE A 17 -18.34 17.38 23.12
C PHE A 17 -19.45 17.09 24.16
N PRO A 18 -20.64 17.69 24.01
CA PRO A 18 -21.81 17.33 24.82
C PRO A 18 -22.09 15.82 24.73
N TYR A 19 -22.52 15.20 25.82
CA TYR A 19 -22.76 13.75 25.83
C TYR A 19 -23.78 13.34 24.76
N ASP A 20 -23.31 12.56 23.78
CA ASP A 20 -24.11 11.87 22.78
C ASP A 20 -23.63 10.41 22.72
N PRO A 21 -24.50 9.42 23.00
CA PRO A 21 -24.15 7.99 22.94
C PRO A 21 -23.50 7.56 21.63
N LYS A 22 -23.89 8.16 20.50
CA LYS A 22 -23.32 7.85 19.18
C LYS A 22 -21.90 8.38 19.05
N LEU A 23 -21.66 9.62 19.46
CA LEU A 23 -20.32 10.21 19.46
C LEU A 23 -19.37 9.46 20.42
N VAL A 24 -19.88 9.02 21.58
CA VAL A 24 -19.13 8.19 22.52
C VAL A 24 -18.77 6.83 21.90
N ALA A 25 -19.71 6.18 21.22
CA ALA A 25 -19.43 4.91 20.54
C ALA A 25 -18.35 5.07 19.46
N THR A 26 -18.42 6.14 18.65
CA THR A 26 -17.44 6.42 17.60
C THR A 26 -16.07 6.79 18.16
N VAL A 27 -15.96 7.57 19.23
CA VAL A 27 -14.65 7.88 19.82
C VAL A 27 -13.99 6.63 20.41
N LYS A 28 -14.78 5.69 20.96
CA LYS A 28 -14.27 4.41 21.46
C LYS A 28 -13.68 3.51 20.37
N THR A 29 -14.02 3.68 19.09
CA THR A 29 -13.41 2.89 18.02
C THR A 29 -11.99 3.36 17.68
N ILE A 30 -11.56 4.53 18.15
CA ILE A 30 -10.21 5.05 17.90
C ILE A 30 -9.21 4.35 18.83
N PRO A 31 -8.20 3.62 18.32
CA PRO A 31 -7.30 2.85 19.16
C PRO A 31 -6.55 3.72 20.18
N GLY A 32 -6.66 3.37 21.46
CA GLY A 32 -5.98 4.09 22.56
C GLY A 32 -6.72 5.34 23.06
N ALA A 33 -7.98 5.55 22.65
CA ALA A 33 -8.88 6.53 23.25
C ALA A 33 -9.12 6.21 24.74
N LYS A 34 -8.93 7.21 25.60
CA LYS A 34 -9.16 7.10 27.05
C LYS A 34 -9.94 8.30 27.57
N TRP A 35 -10.94 8.06 28.41
CA TRP A 35 -11.66 9.13 29.12
C TRP A 35 -10.85 9.57 30.34
N ASP A 36 -10.59 10.87 30.48
CA ASP A 36 -9.80 11.45 31.57
C ASP A 36 -10.66 12.08 32.69
N GLY A 37 -11.98 11.97 32.61
CA GLY A 37 -12.94 12.59 33.53
C GLY A 37 -13.61 13.85 32.96
N ALA A 38 -12.99 14.54 32.00
CA ALA A 38 -13.52 15.75 31.38
C ALA A 38 -13.59 15.67 29.84
N SER A 39 -12.68 14.92 29.23
CA SER A 39 -12.52 14.80 27.79
C SER A 39 -12.01 13.41 27.38
N TRP A 40 -12.18 13.08 26.10
CA TRP A 40 -11.55 11.89 25.53
C TRP A 40 -10.14 12.25 25.03
N THR A 41 -9.13 11.49 25.42
CA THR A 41 -7.75 11.70 24.95
C THR A 41 -7.31 10.59 24.01
N VAL A 42 -6.73 10.97 22.88
CA VAL A 42 -6.24 10.06 21.83
C VAL A 42 -4.79 10.40 21.49
N ALA A 43 -3.96 9.41 21.15
CA ALA A 43 -2.59 9.69 20.71
C ALA A 43 -2.57 10.55 19.42
N LYS A 44 -1.64 11.51 19.33
CA LYS A 44 -1.54 12.46 18.21
C LYS A 44 -1.39 11.79 16.84
N ARG A 45 -0.82 10.59 16.77
CA ARG A 45 -0.71 9.80 15.53
C ARG A 45 -2.06 9.48 14.86
N TYR A 46 -3.17 9.58 15.61
CA TYR A 46 -4.52 9.40 15.08
C TYR A 46 -5.23 10.73 14.77
N SER A 47 -4.50 11.85 14.63
CA SER A 47 -5.09 13.17 14.36
C SER A 47 -6.03 13.18 13.16
N LYS A 48 -5.65 12.51 12.06
CA LYS A 48 -6.49 12.38 10.85
C LYS A 48 -7.84 11.69 11.14
N GLN A 49 -7.86 10.70 12.02
CA GLN A 49 -9.11 10.02 12.42
C GLN A 49 -9.98 10.91 13.31
N VAL A 50 -9.34 11.72 14.16
CA VAL A 50 -10.02 12.72 15.01
C VAL A 50 -10.60 13.87 14.17
N GLU A 51 -9.88 14.34 13.15
CA GLU A 51 -10.35 15.34 12.19
C GLU A 51 -11.52 14.82 11.35
N ALA A 52 -11.42 13.58 10.85
CA ALA A 52 -12.53 12.93 10.15
C ALA A 52 -13.78 12.79 11.05
N PHE A 53 -13.59 12.41 12.31
CA PHE A 53 -14.65 12.35 13.31
C PHE A 53 -15.30 13.73 13.56
N ALA A 54 -14.50 14.78 13.69
CA ALA A 54 -14.99 16.14 13.88
C ALA A 54 -15.77 16.65 12.65
N GLY A 55 -15.30 16.32 11.44
CA GLY A 55 -15.96 16.67 10.19
C GLY A 55 -17.31 15.96 9.98
N VAL A 56 -17.42 14.68 10.34
CA VAL A 56 -18.69 13.93 10.24
C VAL A 56 -19.76 14.53 11.16
N ALA A 57 -19.40 14.94 12.38
CA ALA A 57 -20.36 15.57 13.29
C ALA A 57 -20.79 16.97 12.81
N ALA A 58 -19.87 17.76 12.27
CA ALA A 58 -20.20 19.09 11.72
C ALA A 58 -21.14 18.99 10.51
N ASN A 59 -20.94 17.98 9.64
CA ASN A 59 -21.80 17.73 8.49
C ASN A 59 -23.18 17.17 8.89
N ALA A 60 -23.27 16.43 9.99
CA ALA A 60 -24.56 15.95 10.50
C ALA A 60 -25.43 17.10 11.02
N ASP A 61 -24.82 18.06 11.73
CA ASP A 61 -25.51 19.27 12.20
C ASP A 61 -25.96 20.13 11.00
N ALA A 62 -25.08 20.36 10.01
CA ALA A 62 -25.41 21.14 8.81
C ALA A 62 -26.47 20.48 7.92
N ALA A 63 -26.43 19.15 7.74
CA ALA A 63 -27.45 18.43 6.98
C ALA A 63 -28.82 18.44 7.69
N TYR A 64 -28.82 18.46 9.02
CA TYR A 64 -30.04 18.57 9.81
C TYR A 64 -30.67 19.96 9.71
N ASP A 65 -29.86 21.02 9.80
CA ASP A 65 -30.31 22.40 9.63
C ASP A 65 -30.85 22.65 8.22
N ALA A 66 -30.15 22.16 7.19
CA ALA A 66 -30.62 22.23 5.79
C ALA A 66 -31.95 21.48 5.58
N LEU A 67 -32.13 20.31 6.20
CA LEU A 67 -33.38 19.54 6.10
C LEU A 67 -34.56 20.30 6.74
N ILE A 68 -34.33 20.95 7.89
CA ILE A 68 -35.34 21.79 8.56
C ILE A 68 -35.71 22.97 7.67
N GLU A 69 -34.74 23.64 7.06
CA GLU A 69 -34.96 24.81 6.22
C GLU A 69 -35.68 24.47 4.91
N THR A 70 -35.37 23.32 4.31
CA THR A 70 -36.02 22.85 3.07
C THR A 70 -37.47 22.42 3.28
N LYS A 71 -37.80 21.84 4.45
CA LYS A 71 -39.15 21.33 4.76
C LYS A 71 -40.08 22.40 5.37
N ASN A 72 -39.52 23.50 5.85
CA ASN A 72 -40.26 24.60 6.51
C ASN A 72 -41.33 25.27 5.64
N PRO A 73 -41.13 25.51 4.32
CA PRO A 73 -42.13 26.22 3.49
C PRO A 73 -43.38 25.37 3.21
N GLU A 74 -43.22 24.07 2.98
CA GLU A 74 -44.34 23.14 2.73
C GLU A 74 -45.18 22.92 4.00
N ILE A 75 -44.51 22.85 5.16
CA ILE A 75 -45.18 22.74 6.47
C ILE A 75 -45.92 24.04 6.80
N LYS A 76 -45.37 25.22 6.46
CA LYS A 76 -46.04 26.52 6.66
C LYS A 76 -47.25 26.73 5.75
N LYS A 77 -47.22 26.25 4.51
CA LYS A 77 -48.33 26.42 3.54
C LYS A 77 -49.55 25.55 3.87
N ALA A 78 -49.35 24.42 4.58
CA ALA A 78 -50.44 23.57 5.07
C ALA A 78 -51.07 24.07 6.39
N ALA A 79 -50.47 25.06 7.06
CA ALA A 79 -50.79 25.43 8.44
C ALA A 79 -51.73 26.62 8.61
N GLY A 80 -53.00 26.44 8.22
CA GLY A 80 -54.10 27.31 8.64
C GLY A 80 -54.75 26.79 9.93
N GLY A 81 -54.22 27.22 11.09
CA GLY A 81 -54.72 26.86 12.43
C GLY A 81 -53.78 25.94 13.19
N ILE A 82 -53.17 26.43 14.28
CA ILE A 82 -52.07 25.74 14.97
C ILE A 82 -52.54 25.17 16.31
N VAL A 83 -52.34 23.86 16.48
CA VAL A 83 -52.44 23.14 17.75
C VAL A 83 -51.12 22.37 17.91
N SER A 84 -50.57 22.28 19.12
CA SER A 84 -49.35 21.54 19.41
C SER A 84 -49.69 20.10 19.81
N VAL A 85 -49.11 19.11 19.12
CA VAL A 85 -49.21 17.68 19.47
C VAL A 85 -47.87 17.24 20.05
N ARG A 86 -47.88 16.68 21.26
CA ARG A 86 -46.68 16.20 21.95
C ARG A 86 -46.62 14.68 21.82
N ILE A 87 -45.51 14.14 21.32
CA ILE A 87 -45.30 12.69 21.15
C ILE A 87 -44.13 12.25 22.03
N ASP A 88 -44.29 11.16 22.78
CA ASP A 88 -43.27 10.64 23.69
C ASP A 88 -42.14 9.87 22.97
N ARG A 89 -41.12 9.45 23.73
CA ARG A 89 -39.96 8.70 23.20
C ARG A 89 -40.29 7.30 22.68
N LYS A 90 -41.52 6.81 22.89
CA LYS A 90 -42.05 5.55 22.36
C LYS A 90 -43.04 5.77 21.21
N ASN A 91 -43.09 6.99 20.66
CA ASN A 91 -43.99 7.41 19.58
C ASN A 91 -45.49 7.36 19.93
N ARG A 92 -45.88 7.62 21.19
CA ARG A 92 -47.29 7.76 21.59
C ARG A 92 -47.68 9.22 21.74
N ILE A 93 -48.91 9.58 21.37
CA ILE A 93 -49.46 10.92 21.59
C ILE A 93 -49.63 11.13 23.11
N ALA A 94 -48.91 12.10 23.64
CA ALA A 94 -48.89 12.44 25.05
C ALA A 94 -49.78 13.63 25.39
N ASP A 95 -50.02 14.56 24.44
CA ASP A 95 -50.80 15.78 24.66
C ASP A 95 -51.20 16.46 23.33
N VAL A 96 -52.33 17.16 23.28
CA VAL A 96 -52.79 17.98 22.14
C VAL A 96 -53.41 19.28 22.67
N SER A 97 -52.83 20.46 22.37
CA SER A 97 -53.28 21.75 22.90
C SER A 97 -53.26 22.91 21.89
N PRO A 98 -54.30 23.76 21.80
CA PRO A 98 -54.36 24.87 20.83
C PRO A 98 -53.32 25.95 21.12
N LEU A 99 -52.67 26.48 20.08
CA LEU A 99 -51.70 27.56 20.24
C LEU A 99 -52.46 28.89 20.42
N GLY A 100 -52.65 29.29 21.68
CA GLY A 100 -53.31 30.56 22.01
C GLY A 100 -53.85 30.68 23.44
N MET A 101 -54.10 29.57 24.14
CA MET A 101 -54.37 29.65 25.58
C MET A 101 -53.06 29.57 26.35
N ALA A 102 -52.54 30.73 26.72
CA ALA A 102 -51.64 30.86 27.85
C ALA A 102 -52.28 30.13 29.04
N TRP A 103 -51.55 29.15 29.58
CA TRP A 103 -51.87 28.46 30.80
C TRP A 103 -51.98 29.48 31.96
N LEU A 104 -53.18 29.98 32.22
CA LEU A 104 -53.55 30.71 33.44
C LEU A 104 -54.42 29.79 34.30
N GLY A 105 -53.82 28.70 34.78
CA GLY A 105 -54.34 27.88 35.87
C GLY A 105 -53.50 28.12 37.14
N PRO A 106 -54.09 28.06 38.34
CA PRO A 106 -53.44 28.54 39.56
C PRO A 106 -52.19 27.73 39.90
N VAL A 107 -51.15 28.46 40.26
CA VAL A 107 -49.85 27.98 40.72
C VAL A 107 -50.04 27.06 41.92
N GLY A 108 -50.03 25.75 41.66
CA GLY A 108 -50.06 24.70 42.66
C GLY A 108 -49.08 23.59 42.32
N ASN A 109 -47.88 23.67 42.88
CA ASN A 109 -46.88 22.60 42.98
C ASN A 109 -46.40 21.93 41.69
N LEU A 110 -45.49 22.60 40.97
CA LEU A 110 -44.48 21.94 40.14
C LEU A 110 -43.10 22.56 40.38
N GLN A 111 -42.55 22.30 41.56
CA GLN A 111 -41.18 22.70 41.96
C GLN A 111 -40.10 21.75 41.40
N GLY A 112 -40.34 21.09 40.25
CA GLY A 112 -39.47 20.03 39.73
C GLY A 112 -38.89 20.20 38.32
N ALA A 113 -39.33 21.21 37.54
CA ALA A 113 -38.85 21.37 36.16
C ALA A 113 -37.80 22.48 36.06
N ARG A 114 -36.51 22.08 36.10
CA ARG A 114 -35.35 22.96 35.90
C ARG A 114 -35.24 23.37 34.43
N SER A 115 -35.64 24.62 34.13
CA SER A 115 -35.36 25.33 32.87
C SER A 115 -35.95 24.73 31.58
N GLN A 116 -36.34 25.62 30.67
CA GLN A 116 -36.79 25.32 29.30
C GLN A 116 -35.79 24.47 28.49
N LYS A 117 -34.53 24.39 28.95
CA LYS A 117 -33.44 23.61 28.35
C LYS A 117 -33.56 22.09 28.60
N ASP A 118 -34.05 21.67 29.76
CA ASP A 118 -34.35 20.25 30.04
C ASP A 118 -35.60 19.76 29.27
N TRP A 119 -36.44 20.71 28.86
CA TRP A 119 -37.70 20.47 28.15
C TRP A 119 -37.49 20.06 26.69
N ASN A 120 -36.61 20.77 25.98
CA ASN A 120 -36.29 20.47 24.57
C ASN A 120 -35.45 19.19 24.38
N GLY A 121 -34.81 18.67 25.45
CA GLY A 121 -34.04 17.43 25.40
C GLY A 121 -34.86 16.15 25.53
N LYS A 122 -36.14 16.22 25.94
CA LYS A 122 -36.97 15.04 26.23
C LYS A 122 -38.04 14.72 25.17
N PHE A 123 -38.53 15.71 24.42
CA PHE A 123 -39.63 15.54 23.48
C PHE A 123 -39.29 16.11 22.09
N ARG A 124 -39.64 15.39 21.02
CA ARG A 124 -39.64 15.96 19.66
C ARG A 124 -41.04 16.51 19.40
N GLY A 125 -41.20 17.84 19.47
CA GLY A 125 -42.44 18.49 19.07
C GLY A 125 -42.54 18.55 17.55
N TYR A 126 -43.60 17.95 16.99
CA TYR A 126 -43.97 18.15 15.59
C TYR A 126 -45.19 19.06 15.57
N HIS A 127 -45.10 20.21 14.91
CA HIS A 127 -46.26 21.06 14.67
C HIS A 127 -46.98 20.52 13.44
N VAL A 128 -48.15 19.92 13.65
CA VAL A 128 -49.05 19.50 12.57
C VAL A 128 -50.30 20.38 12.67
N PRO A 129 -50.61 21.19 11.66
CA PRO A 129 -51.87 21.92 11.63
C PRO A 129 -53.02 20.92 11.48
N ILE A 130 -54.05 21.04 12.32
CA ILE A 130 -55.21 20.16 12.21
C ILE A 130 -56.23 20.87 11.33
N ALA A 131 -56.76 20.12 10.38
CA ALA A 131 -58.03 20.42 9.75
C ALA A 131 -59.18 20.28 10.78
N THR A 132 -60.39 20.72 10.44
CA THR A 132 -61.60 20.61 11.27
C THR A 132 -61.76 19.22 11.92
N GLU A 133 -62.45 19.10 13.06
CA GLU A 133 -62.60 17.86 13.86
C GLU A 133 -62.94 16.62 13.01
N ASP A 134 -63.68 16.82 11.91
CA ASP A 134 -64.03 15.82 10.89
C ASP A 134 -62.85 15.24 10.07
N ARG A 135 -61.65 15.83 10.14
CA ARG A 135 -60.47 15.48 9.28
C ARG A 135 -59.28 14.95 10.08
N ILE A 136 -59.43 14.78 11.39
CA ILE A 136 -58.44 14.12 12.25
C ILE A 136 -58.28 12.64 11.86
N GLY A 137 -59.39 11.98 11.49
CA GLY A 137 -59.38 10.61 10.97
C GLY A 137 -58.50 10.48 9.73
N ASP A 138 -58.75 11.32 8.71
CA ASP A 138 -57.97 11.38 7.46
C ASP A 138 -56.47 11.60 7.72
N LEU A 139 -56.13 12.48 8.67
CA LEU A 139 -54.74 12.75 9.02
C LEU A 139 -54.06 11.57 9.71
N ILE A 140 -54.76 10.85 10.59
CA ILE A 140 -54.25 9.63 11.22
C ILE A 140 -54.00 8.56 10.17
N GLU A 141 -54.93 8.37 9.23
CA GLU A 141 -54.77 7.41 8.13
C GLU A 141 -53.61 7.80 7.20
N ALA A 142 -53.47 9.07 6.86
CA ALA A 142 -52.35 9.57 6.05
C ALA A 142 -51.00 9.36 6.74
N ILE A 143 -50.91 9.63 8.05
CA ILE A 143 -49.68 9.39 8.83
C ILE A 143 -49.38 7.90 8.90
N ALA A 144 -50.38 7.05 9.14
CA ALA A 144 -50.21 5.60 9.16
C ALA A 144 -49.68 5.08 7.81
N ALA A 145 -50.24 5.56 6.69
CA ALA A 145 -49.78 5.21 5.35
C ALA A 145 -48.32 5.65 5.09
N VAL A 146 -47.92 6.85 5.53
CA VAL A 146 -46.53 7.32 5.42
C VAL A 146 -45.59 6.47 6.27
N VAL A 147 -45.98 6.12 7.50
CA VAL A 147 -45.17 5.27 8.39
C VAL A 147 -44.98 3.87 7.80
N GLU A 148 -46.04 3.27 7.25
CA GLU A 148 -45.94 1.97 6.59
C GLU A 148 -45.10 2.05 5.30
N GLY A 149 -45.23 3.12 4.51
CA GLY A 149 -44.38 3.37 3.34
C GLY A 149 -42.90 3.50 3.70
N GLU A 150 -42.56 4.23 4.77
CA GLU A 150 -41.18 4.35 5.24
C GLU A 150 -40.64 3.03 5.84
N ARG A 151 -41.49 2.23 6.51
CA ARG A 151 -41.13 0.88 6.95
C ARG A 151 -40.82 -0.04 5.78
N ALA A 152 -41.67 -0.03 4.75
CA ALA A 152 -41.46 -0.81 3.54
C ALA A 152 -40.18 -0.40 2.81
N ARG A 153 -39.96 0.92 2.63
CA ARG A 153 -38.74 1.45 2.02
C ARG A 153 -37.48 1.09 2.82
N LYS A 154 -37.54 1.17 4.15
CA LYS A 154 -36.43 0.76 5.01
C LYS A 154 -36.15 -0.74 4.88
N ALA A 155 -37.18 -1.58 4.88
CA ALA A 155 -37.05 -3.02 4.69
C ALA A 155 -36.45 -3.34 3.31
N GLU A 156 -36.85 -2.64 2.25
CA GLU A 156 -36.28 -2.78 0.91
C GLU A 156 -34.79 -2.41 0.86
N ILE A 157 -34.41 -1.28 1.49
CA ILE A 157 -32.99 -0.87 1.59
C ILE A 157 -32.17 -1.90 2.37
N GLU A 158 -32.69 -2.41 3.48
CA GLU A 158 -32.02 -3.44 4.28
C GLU A 158 -31.88 -4.76 3.51
N ALA A 159 -32.92 -5.18 2.80
CA ALA A 159 -32.88 -6.35 1.92
C ALA A 159 -31.86 -6.19 0.79
N ALA A 160 -31.82 -5.03 0.14
CA ALA A 160 -30.85 -4.73 -0.92
C ALA A 160 -29.40 -4.71 -0.40
N ARG A 161 -29.17 -4.20 0.81
CA ARG A 161 -27.85 -4.25 1.47
C ARG A 161 -27.45 -5.68 1.82
N ALA A 162 -28.38 -6.47 2.36
CA ALA A 162 -28.14 -7.88 2.67
C ALA A 162 -27.80 -8.67 1.41
N ALA A 163 -28.53 -8.44 0.30
CA ALA A 163 -28.26 -9.08 -0.98
C ALA A 163 -26.86 -8.73 -1.53
N ARG A 164 -26.46 -7.45 -1.51
CA ARG A 164 -25.11 -7.03 -1.92
C ARG A 164 -24.02 -7.62 -1.04
N ALA A 165 -24.25 -7.68 0.28
CA ALA A 165 -23.31 -8.30 1.21
C ALA A 165 -23.15 -9.80 0.93
N ALA A 166 -24.26 -10.52 0.70
CA ALA A 166 -24.24 -11.93 0.34
C ALA A 166 -23.49 -12.18 -0.98
N GLU A 167 -23.72 -11.35 -2.00
CA GLU A 167 -23.00 -11.42 -3.27
C GLU A 167 -21.49 -11.15 -3.10
N GLN A 168 -21.10 -10.16 -2.30
CA GLN A 168 -19.69 -9.88 -2.01
C GLN A 168 -19.00 -11.04 -1.29
N ILE A 169 -19.69 -11.68 -0.34
CA ILE A 169 -19.19 -12.87 0.36
C ILE A 169 -19.04 -14.02 -0.63
N ALA A 170 -20.04 -14.30 -1.47
CA ALA A 170 -19.96 -15.36 -2.48
C ALA A 170 -18.76 -15.15 -3.43
N ARG A 171 -18.57 -13.92 -3.93
CA ARG A 171 -17.41 -13.57 -4.78
C ARG A 171 -16.08 -13.63 -4.02
N ALA A 172 -16.07 -13.42 -2.71
CA ALA A 172 -14.86 -13.55 -1.90
C ALA A 172 -14.49 -15.03 -1.70
N VAL A 173 -15.46 -15.89 -1.42
CA VAL A 173 -15.29 -17.34 -1.30
C VAL A 173 -14.77 -17.93 -2.62
N GLU A 174 -15.43 -17.64 -3.74
CA GLU A 174 -14.98 -18.13 -5.07
C GLU A 174 -13.56 -17.65 -5.43
N ARG A 175 -13.16 -16.45 -5.00
CA ARG A 175 -11.78 -15.96 -5.17
C ARG A 175 -10.79 -16.68 -4.27
N ALA A 176 -11.16 -16.96 -3.02
CA ALA A 176 -10.34 -17.71 -2.09
C ALA A 176 -10.13 -19.15 -2.58
N ASP A 177 -11.20 -19.81 -3.06
CA ASP A 177 -11.13 -21.18 -3.59
C ASP A 177 -10.23 -21.24 -4.83
N ARG A 178 -10.35 -20.28 -5.77
CA ARG A 178 -9.44 -20.19 -6.92
C ARG A 178 -7.99 -19.95 -6.51
N MET A 179 -7.77 -19.04 -5.56
CA MET A 179 -6.43 -18.76 -5.06
C MET A 179 -5.82 -19.99 -4.39
N GLN A 180 -6.61 -20.74 -3.62
CA GLN A 180 -6.18 -21.98 -2.98
C GLN A 180 -5.85 -23.06 -4.03
N ALA A 181 -6.72 -23.24 -5.03
CA ALA A 181 -6.48 -24.17 -6.13
C ALA A 181 -5.22 -23.81 -6.93
N ASP A 182 -4.93 -22.53 -7.13
CA ASP A 182 -3.70 -22.09 -7.79
C ASP A 182 -2.45 -22.31 -6.94
N ILE A 183 -2.54 -22.08 -5.62
CA ILE A 183 -1.46 -22.41 -4.66
C ILE A 183 -1.16 -23.91 -4.70
N GLU A 184 -2.19 -24.75 -4.65
CA GLU A 184 -2.08 -26.21 -4.70
C GLU A 184 -1.52 -26.70 -6.05
N ALA A 185 -1.96 -26.10 -7.15
CA ALA A 185 -1.40 -26.34 -8.49
C ALA A 185 0.00 -25.73 -8.67
N GLY A 186 0.52 -24.98 -7.69
CA GLY A 186 1.78 -24.27 -7.76
C GLY A 186 1.84 -23.21 -8.87
N ARG A 187 0.68 -22.76 -9.35
CA ARG A 187 0.50 -21.64 -10.30
C ARG A 187 0.56 -20.33 -9.54
N GLY A 188 1.06 -19.30 -10.20
CA GLY A 188 1.16 -17.99 -9.55
C GLY A 188 1.56 -16.90 -10.51
N ARG A 189 1.88 -15.75 -9.92
CA ARG A 189 2.37 -14.58 -10.65
C ARG A 189 3.46 -13.89 -9.85
N LYS A 190 4.46 -13.37 -10.55
CA LYS A 190 5.53 -12.55 -9.98
C LYS A 190 5.67 -11.28 -10.81
N ILE A 191 5.99 -10.17 -10.14
CA ILE A 191 6.19 -8.88 -10.81
C ILE A 191 7.64 -8.83 -11.32
N TYR A 192 7.80 -8.40 -12.57
CA TYR A 192 9.10 -8.17 -13.20
C TYR A 192 9.14 -6.76 -13.80
N LEU A 193 10.33 -6.15 -13.82
CA LEU A 193 10.61 -5.03 -14.71
C LEU A 193 10.34 -5.45 -16.16
N LEU A 194 9.64 -4.60 -16.92
CA LEU A 194 9.28 -4.90 -18.30
C LEU A 194 10.51 -5.20 -19.17
N ALA A 195 11.63 -4.50 -18.92
CA ALA A 195 12.89 -4.72 -19.63
C ALA A 195 13.61 -6.02 -19.26
N ARG A 196 13.19 -6.73 -18.21
CA ARG A 196 13.85 -7.94 -17.68
C ARG A 196 12.88 -9.11 -17.50
N VAL A 197 11.66 -9.01 -18.02
CA VAL A 197 10.68 -10.09 -17.91
C VAL A 197 11.16 -11.29 -18.73
N PRO A 198 11.15 -12.52 -18.20
CA PRO A 198 11.50 -13.70 -18.97
C PRO A 198 10.44 -13.99 -20.05
N ASP A 199 10.86 -14.51 -21.19
CA ASP A 199 9.97 -14.88 -22.29
C ASP A 199 8.97 -15.98 -21.89
N VAL A 200 7.81 -16.01 -22.56
CA VAL A 200 6.84 -17.10 -22.41
C VAL A 200 7.47 -18.42 -22.84
N GLY A 201 7.25 -19.49 -22.06
CA GLY A 201 7.86 -20.80 -22.21
C GLY A 201 9.23 -20.93 -21.53
N LYS A 202 9.84 -19.83 -21.09
CA LYS A 202 11.14 -19.87 -20.40
C LYS A 202 10.99 -20.43 -18.99
N VAL A 203 11.90 -21.33 -18.64
CA VAL A 203 12.00 -21.91 -17.30
C VAL A 203 13.01 -21.10 -16.48
N VAL A 204 12.55 -20.62 -15.32
CA VAL A 204 13.31 -19.75 -14.42
C VAL A 204 13.17 -20.22 -12.97
N ARG A 205 14.13 -19.83 -12.13
CA ARG A 205 14.07 -20.09 -10.69
C ARG A 205 13.26 -19.02 -9.98
N ILE A 206 12.19 -19.42 -9.29
CA ILE A 206 11.38 -18.53 -8.44
C ILE A 206 11.35 -19.14 -7.04
N GLY A 207 11.99 -18.45 -6.09
CA GLY A 207 12.27 -19.03 -4.77
C GLY A 207 13.20 -20.23 -4.92
N SER A 208 12.85 -21.35 -4.30
CA SER A 208 13.59 -22.62 -4.38
C SER A 208 13.16 -23.53 -5.53
N SER A 209 12.19 -23.12 -6.35
CA SER A 209 11.55 -24.00 -7.34
C SER A 209 11.72 -23.52 -8.78
N ALA A 210 11.84 -24.47 -9.71
CA ALA A 210 11.80 -24.20 -11.15
C ALA A 210 10.35 -23.97 -11.60
N LYS A 211 10.14 -22.87 -12.32
CA LYS A 211 8.83 -22.44 -12.81
C LYS A 211 8.90 -22.08 -14.28
N ARG A 212 7.90 -22.49 -15.05
CA ARG A 212 7.76 -22.12 -16.47
C ARG A 212 6.86 -20.89 -16.58
N ILE A 213 7.32 -19.87 -17.30
CA ILE A 213 6.51 -18.69 -17.58
C ILE A 213 5.44 -19.04 -18.62
N THR A 214 4.17 -18.81 -18.31
CA THR A 214 3.03 -19.16 -19.18
C THR A 214 2.42 -17.96 -19.89
N GLY A 215 2.68 -16.74 -19.40
CA GLY A 215 2.16 -15.53 -20.01
C GLY A 215 2.54 -14.28 -19.23
N HIS A 216 2.18 -13.12 -19.80
CA HIS A 216 2.40 -11.82 -19.18
C HIS A 216 1.09 -11.05 -19.04
N GLY A 217 0.97 -10.28 -17.96
CA GLY A 217 -0.11 -9.33 -17.76
C GLY A 217 0.13 -8.02 -18.53
N LYS A 218 -0.88 -7.14 -18.52
CA LYS A 218 -0.74 -5.76 -19.01
C LYS A 218 0.42 -5.07 -18.28
N ALA A 219 1.19 -4.21 -18.94
CA ALA A 219 2.21 -3.40 -18.29
C ALA A 219 1.60 -2.19 -17.54
N TRP A 220 2.21 -1.79 -16.42
CA TRP A 220 1.86 -0.58 -15.68
C TRP A 220 3.11 0.05 -15.05
N ARG A 221 3.01 1.32 -14.63
CA ARG A 221 4.06 1.97 -13.84
C ARG A 221 3.92 1.61 -12.37
N LEU A 222 5.00 1.16 -11.73
CA LEU A 222 5.02 0.87 -10.32
C LEU A 222 4.95 2.18 -9.53
N GLY A 223 3.94 2.33 -8.67
CA GLY A 223 3.83 3.49 -7.78
C GLY A 223 4.70 3.36 -6.52
N ASP A 224 4.69 4.42 -5.72
CA ASP A 224 5.51 4.61 -4.53
C ASP A 224 5.27 3.55 -3.43
N ASP A 225 4.10 2.89 -3.44
CA ASP A 225 3.76 1.78 -2.53
C ASP A 225 4.35 0.41 -2.96
N SER A 226 5.52 0.42 -3.63
CA SER A 226 6.19 -0.77 -4.20
C SER A 226 6.50 -1.86 -3.17
N SER A 227 6.81 -1.47 -1.93
CA SER A 227 7.16 -2.37 -0.83
C SER A 227 6.03 -3.35 -0.45
N ALA A 228 4.76 -2.99 -0.68
CA ALA A 228 3.62 -3.85 -0.38
C ALA A 228 3.60 -5.15 -1.21
N TYR A 229 4.38 -5.19 -2.30
CA TYR A 229 4.45 -6.32 -3.22
C TYR A 229 5.72 -7.16 -3.04
N GLY A 230 6.57 -6.87 -2.04
CA GLY A 230 7.85 -7.56 -1.85
C GLY A 230 8.83 -7.34 -3.00
N ILE A 231 8.71 -6.20 -3.69
CA ILE A 231 9.58 -5.80 -4.80
C ILE A 231 10.72 -4.94 -4.25
N ASP A 232 11.86 -4.98 -4.93
CA ASP A 232 12.97 -4.05 -4.69
C ASP A 232 12.48 -2.59 -4.81
N PRO A 233 12.65 -1.75 -3.76
CA PRO A 233 12.24 -0.35 -3.79
C PRO A 233 12.86 0.46 -4.94
N SER A 234 14.01 0.04 -5.48
CA SER A 234 14.65 0.70 -6.62
C SER A 234 13.85 0.65 -7.93
N TRP A 235 12.74 -0.09 -7.97
CA TRP A 235 11.88 -0.21 -9.16
C TRP A 235 10.73 0.80 -9.17
N GLU A 236 10.65 1.70 -8.19
CA GLU A 236 9.64 2.75 -8.14
C GLU A 236 9.68 3.64 -9.40
N GLY A 237 8.51 3.90 -9.99
CA GLY A 237 8.36 4.65 -11.24
C GLY A 237 8.61 3.85 -12.53
N GLU A 238 9.24 2.67 -12.43
CA GLU A 238 9.57 1.82 -13.57
C GLU A 238 8.34 1.12 -14.16
N LEU A 239 8.43 0.76 -15.44
CA LEU A 239 7.42 -0.08 -16.09
C LEU A 239 7.61 -1.53 -15.67
N VAL A 240 6.54 -2.12 -15.14
CA VAL A 240 6.50 -3.51 -14.67
C VAL A 240 5.33 -4.27 -15.31
N CYS A 241 5.39 -5.59 -15.25
CA CYS A 241 4.27 -6.47 -15.60
C CYS A 241 4.23 -7.69 -14.68
N TYR A 242 3.09 -8.38 -14.63
CA TYR A 242 2.99 -9.71 -14.01
C TYR A 242 3.50 -10.75 -15.01
N ALA A 243 4.42 -11.62 -14.60
CA ALA A 243 4.70 -12.87 -15.27
C ALA A 243 3.94 -13.99 -14.56
N TYR A 244 3.05 -14.66 -15.28
CA TYR A 244 2.33 -15.83 -14.80
C TYR A 244 3.20 -17.06 -15.00
N TYR A 245 3.11 -18.00 -14.06
CA TYR A 245 3.92 -19.20 -14.10
C TYR A 245 3.18 -20.42 -13.56
N GLU A 246 3.68 -21.58 -13.93
CA GLU A 246 3.29 -22.88 -13.42
C GLU A 246 4.54 -23.68 -13.00
N PRO A 247 4.38 -24.78 -12.24
CA PRO A 247 5.49 -25.70 -11.97
C PRO A 247 6.13 -26.18 -13.28
N ALA A 248 7.45 -26.08 -13.36
CA ALA A 248 8.17 -26.71 -14.47
C ALA A 248 8.05 -28.24 -14.35
N SER A 249 8.05 -28.93 -15.48
CA SER A 249 8.17 -30.39 -15.51
C SER A 249 9.51 -30.85 -14.93
N GLU A 250 9.63 -32.13 -14.60
CA GLU A 250 10.89 -32.70 -14.09
C GLU A 250 12.04 -32.53 -15.09
N ALA A 251 11.79 -32.76 -16.38
CA ALA A 251 12.78 -32.57 -17.43
C ALA A 251 13.21 -31.09 -17.57
N GLU A 252 12.26 -30.16 -17.53
CA GLU A 252 12.56 -28.72 -17.53
C GLU A 252 13.35 -28.28 -16.30
N THR A 253 13.04 -28.87 -15.14
CA THR A 253 13.74 -28.62 -13.88
C THR A 253 15.18 -29.13 -13.94
N ALA A 254 15.39 -30.35 -14.43
CA ALA A 254 16.72 -30.92 -14.61
C ALA A 254 17.57 -30.08 -15.58
N ALA A 255 17.00 -29.66 -16.71
CA ALA A 255 17.68 -28.80 -17.67
C ALA A 255 18.03 -27.43 -17.09
N LEU A 256 17.17 -26.85 -16.25
CA LEU A 256 17.48 -25.60 -15.54
C LEU A 256 18.65 -25.78 -14.58
N VAL A 257 18.65 -26.86 -13.78
CA VAL A 257 19.72 -27.16 -12.81
C VAL A 257 21.04 -27.36 -13.54
N GLU A 258 21.06 -28.15 -14.60
CA GLU A 258 22.27 -28.36 -15.42
C GLU A 258 22.82 -27.04 -15.96
N ARG A 259 21.96 -26.18 -16.52
CA ARG A 259 22.37 -24.86 -17.02
C ARG A 259 22.95 -23.97 -15.94
N GLU A 260 22.33 -23.95 -14.75
CA GLU A 260 22.82 -23.16 -13.63
C GLU A 260 24.13 -23.70 -13.06
N THR A 261 24.26 -25.02 -12.89
CA THR A 261 25.52 -25.65 -12.47
C THR A 261 26.64 -25.39 -13.48
N ALA A 262 26.34 -25.46 -14.78
CA ALA A 262 27.31 -25.10 -15.82
C ALA A 262 27.71 -23.62 -15.75
N ALA A 263 26.75 -22.72 -15.51
CA ALA A 263 27.02 -21.29 -15.35
C ALA A 263 27.86 -20.99 -14.09
N GLU A 264 27.56 -21.63 -12.96
CA GLU A 264 28.34 -21.53 -11.72
C GLU A 264 29.76 -22.09 -11.91
N ALA A 265 29.92 -23.22 -12.58
CA ALA A 265 31.24 -23.79 -12.89
C ALA A 265 32.05 -22.87 -13.83
N ALA A 266 31.40 -22.26 -14.82
CA ALA A 266 32.02 -21.26 -15.69
C ALA A 266 32.42 -20.00 -14.92
N GLU A 267 31.58 -19.51 -14.01
CA GLU A 267 31.88 -18.35 -13.16
C GLU A 267 33.01 -18.64 -12.17
N ALA A 268 33.01 -19.81 -11.54
CA ALA A 268 34.11 -20.24 -10.67
C ALA A 268 35.43 -20.34 -11.44
N THR A 269 35.39 -20.78 -12.70
CA THR A 269 36.56 -20.81 -13.57
C THR A 269 37.02 -19.40 -13.93
N ARG A 270 36.11 -18.49 -14.30
CA ARG A 270 36.43 -17.06 -14.49
C ARG A 270 37.01 -16.41 -13.24
N GLY A 271 36.46 -16.71 -12.06
CA GLY A 271 36.94 -16.22 -10.78
C GLY A 271 38.36 -16.69 -10.47
N ARG A 272 38.63 -17.99 -10.60
CA ARG A 272 39.99 -18.55 -10.45
C ARG A 272 40.99 -17.92 -11.41
N ARG A 273 40.60 -17.72 -12.67
CA ARG A 273 41.42 -17.03 -13.67
C ARG A 273 41.72 -15.60 -13.24
N ALA A 274 40.70 -14.83 -12.85
CA ALA A 274 40.87 -13.45 -12.42
C ALA A 274 41.75 -13.33 -11.17
N ASP A 275 41.63 -14.26 -10.22
CA ASP A 275 42.45 -14.30 -9.01
C ASP A 275 43.92 -14.64 -9.32
N ALA A 276 44.17 -15.62 -10.18
CA ALA A 276 45.52 -15.96 -10.65
C ALA A 276 46.18 -14.78 -11.38
N ILE A 277 45.43 -14.10 -12.24
CA ILE A 277 45.88 -12.89 -12.93
C ILE A 277 46.19 -11.76 -11.93
N ARG A 278 45.34 -11.55 -10.92
CA ARG A 278 45.57 -10.57 -9.85
C ARG A 278 46.83 -10.89 -9.03
N GLN A 279 47.15 -12.17 -8.85
CA GLN A 279 48.37 -12.59 -8.17
C GLN A 279 49.63 -12.18 -8.96
N ILE A 280 49.59 -12.25 -10.30
CA ILE A 280 50.69 -11.74 -11.14
C ILE A 280 50.79 -10.21 -10.99
N ASP A 281 49.67 -9.49 -11.06
CA ASP A 281 49.65 -8.02 -10.92
C ASP A 281 50.19 -7.52 -9.58
N ALA A 282 49.95 -8.28 -8.52
CA ALA A 282 50.42 -7.98 -7.19
C ALA A 282 51.93 -8.22 -7.02
N SER A 283 52.60 -8.82 -8.00
CA SER A 283 54.04 -9.03 -7.96
C SER A 283 54.79 -7.70 -7.91
N THR A 284 55.84 -7.66 -7.09
CA THR A 284 56.77 -6.54 -7.03
C THR A 284 57.92 -6.68 -8.03
N ASP A 285 58.09 -7.85 -8.66
CA ASP A 285 59.12 -8.07 -9.69
C ASP A 285 58.64 -7.49 -11.02
N ALA A 286 59.26 -6.39 -11.43
CA ALA A 286 58.86 -5.61 -12.59
C ALA A 286 60.10 -5.08 -13.32
N PRO A 287 60.89 -5.98 -13.92
CA PRO A 287 62.16 -5.61 -14.54
C PRO A 287 61.92 -4.81 -15.82
N GLU A 288 62.85 -3.91 -16.12
CA GLU A 288 62.87 -3.15 -17.36
C GLU A 288 63.56 -3.98 -18.44
N VAL A 289 62.79 -4.41 -19.45
CA VAL A 289 63.27 -5.29 -20.53
C VAL A 289 63.30 -4.62 -21.90
N GLY A 290 62.76 -3.39 -22.01
CA GLY A 290 62.83 -2.54 -23.21
C GLY A 290 62.06 -3.05 -24.45
N SER A 291 61.57 -4.28 -24.39
CA SER A 291 60.77 -4.95 -25.41
C SER A 291 59.81 -5.92 -24.73
N GLU A 292 58.73 -6.31 -25.42
CA GLU A 292 57.78 -7.25 -24.86
C GLU A 292 58.46 -8.62 -24.72
N PRO A 293 58.27 -9.35 -23.61
CA PRO A 293 58.91 -10.63 -23.40
C PRO A 293 58.44 -11.67 -24.43
N ASP A 294 59.39 -12.40 -25.01
CA ASP A 294 59.10 -13.50 -25.94
C ASP A 294 58.46 -14.69 -25.21
N GLY A 295 57.28 -15.15 -25.66
CA GLY A 295 56.60 -16.30 -25.06
C GLY A 295 55.21 -16.62 -25.63
N GLU A 296 54.57 -17.64 -25.06
CA GLU A 296 53.19 -18.02 -25.39
C GLU A 296 52.21 -17.05 -24.70
N THR A 297 51.34 -16.39 -25.47
CA THR A 297 50.22 -15.63 -24.87
C THR A 297 49.14 -16.63 -24.43
N ILE A 298 48.99 -16.81 -23.13
CA ILE A 298 48.08 -17.82 -22.55
C ILE A 298 46.71 -17.25 -22.16
N TRP A 299 46.59 -15.92 -22.13
CA TRP A 299 45.33 -15.21 -21.92
C TRP A 299 45.43 -13.78 -22.47
N SER A 300 44.31 -13.24 -22.96
CA SER A 300 44.19 -11.83 -23.34
C SER A 300 42.79 -11.30 -23.07
N ASP A 301 42.70 -10.02 -22.73
CA ASP A 301 41.48 -9.23 -22.63
C ASP A 301 41.61 -8.00 -23.52
N ASP A 302 40.89 -8.07 -24.64
CA ASP A 302 40.81 -7.02 -25.65
C ASP A 302 39.50 -6.21 -25.54
N SER A 303 38.73 -6.39 -24.45
CA SER A 303 37.42 -5.72 -24.28
C SER A 303 37.51 -4.19 -24.28
N ALA A 304 38.65 -3.63 -23.87
CA ALA A 304 38.94 -2.21 -23.87
C ALA A 304 39.90 -1.77 -25.01
N ALA A 305 40.21 -2.65 -25.97
CA ALA A 305 41.23 -2.39 -26.99
C ALA A 305 40.89 -1.18 -27.87
N LEU A 306 39.60 -0.93 -28.13
CA LEU A 306 39.13 0.26 -28.86
C LEU A 306 39.47 1.57 -28.13
N GLY A 307 39.59 1.55 -26.81
CA GLY A 307 40.03 2.68 -25.99
C GLY A 307 41.56 2.77 -25.85
N GLY A 308 42.32 1.96 -26.60
CA GLY A 308 43.77 1.87 -26.48
C GLY A 308 44.24 1.11 -25.25
N TRP A 309 43.37 0.35 -24.58
CA TRP A 309 43.72 -0.46 -23.41
C TRP A 309 43.67 -1.94 -23.77
N ARG A 310 44.81 -2.62 -23.62
CA ARG A 310 44.88 -4.06 -23.86
C ARG A 310 45.63 -4.72 -22.72
N ARG A 311 45.19 -5.91 -22.34
CA ARG A 311 45.82 -6.67 -21.27
C ARG A 311 46.01 -8.12 -21.67
N TRP A 312 47.17 -8.70 -21.39
CA TRP A 312 47.43 -10.10 -21.71
C TRP A 312 48.48 -10.71 -20.78
N VAL A 313 48.52 -12.05 -20.74
CA VAL A 313 49.49 -12.81 -19.95
C VAL A 313 50.36 -13.66 -20.86
N VAL A 314 51.68 -13.54 -20.70
CA VAL A 314 52.68 -14.29 -21.46
C VAL A 314 53.43 -15.27 -20.55
N LEU A 315 53.53 -16.52 -20.98
CA LEU A 315 54.38 -17.54 -20.38
C LEU A 315 55.69 -17.63 -21.19
N THR A 316 56.79 -17.23 -20.58
CA THR A 316 58.11 -17.20 -21.23
C THR A 316 58.84 -18.54 -21.09
N PRO A 317 59.75 -18.91 -22.03
CA PRO A 317 60.48 -20.17 -21.98
C PRO A 317 61.34 -20.37 -20.73
N ASP A 318 61.79 -19.29 -20.12
CA ASP A 318 62.56 -19.32 -18.88
C ASP A 318 61.69 -19.57 -17.64
N GLY A 319 60.37 -19.67 -17.77
CA GLY A 319 59.43 -20.08 -16.72
C GLY A 319 58.84 -18.93 -15.90
N TRP A 320 58.64 -17.76 -16.52
CA TRP A 320 57.95 -16.62 -15.89
C TRP A 320 56.58 -16.39 -16.52
N LEU A 321 55.65 -15.94 -15.69
CA LEU A 321 54.36 -15.40 -16.11
C LEU A 321 54.42 -13.89 -16.05
N TRP A 322 54.20 -13.24 -17.19
CA TRP A 322 54.16 -11.80 -17.32
C TRP A 322 52.73 -11.32 -17.48
N SER A 323 52.28 -10.39 -16.64
CA SER A 323 51.04 -9.63 -16.85
C SER A 323 51.43 -8.33 -17.55
N LEU A 324 51.02 -8.21 -18.81
CA LEU A 324 51.33 -7.07 -19.67
C LEU A 324 50.08 -6.23 -19.87
N THR A 325 50.26 -4.92 -19.79
CA THR A 325 49.20 -3.94 -20.02
C THR A 325 49.72 -2.88 -20.97
N TYR A 326 49.08 -2.80 -22.15
CA TYR A 326 49.25 -1.68 -23.06
C TYR A 326 48.28 -0.58 -22.65
N ALA A 327 48.84 0.60 -22.36
CA ALA A 327 48.07 1.81 -22.11
C ALA A 327 48.43 2.80 -23.22
N GLY A 328 47.60 2.87 -24.26
CA GLY A 328 47.80 3.70 -25.47
C GLY A 328 47.76 5.22 -25.25
N GLY A 329 47.81 5.68 -24.00
CA GLY A 329 48.04 7.08 -23.68
C GLY A 329 49.46 7.47 -24.03
N ASP A 330 49.61 8.41 -24.96
CA ASP A 330 50.90 8.98 -25.34
C ASP A 330 51.49 9.73 -24.13
N GLY A 331 52.59 9.22 -23.56
CA GLY A 331 53.34 9.89 -22.49
C GLY A 331 53.45 9.16 -21.15
N ASP A 332 52.67 8.10 -20.89
CA ASP A 332 52.57 7.57 -19.52
C ASP A 332 53.67 6.57 -19.12
N SER A 333 54.44 5.97 -20.03
CA SER A 333 55.23 4.75 -19.71
C SER A 333 56.74 4.82 -19.97
N TRP A 334 57.35 6.00 -20.06
CA TRP A 334 58.82 6.13 -20.21
C TRP A 334 59.59 5.95 -18.89
N GLY A 335 59.16 5.03 -18.01
CA GLY A 335 59.72 4.84 -16.67
C GLY A 335 59.78 3.37 -16.23
N MET A 336 59.96 3.14 -14.92
CA MET A 336 60.05 1.79 -14.34
C MET A 336 58.89 0.89 -14.82
N ARG A 337 59.20 -0.38 -15.11
CA ARG A 337 58.28 -1.42 -15.63
C ARG A 337 57.99 -1.39 -17.13
N ASN A 338 58.71 -0.56 -17.90
CA ASN A 338 58.54 -0.50 -19.36
C ASN A 338 59.01 -1.81 -20.03
N CYS A 339 58.09 -2.42 -20.78
CA CYS A 339 58.30 -3.63 -21.56
C CYS A 339 58.12 -3.37 -23.07
N GLY A 340 58.53 -2.19 -23.55
CA GLY A 340 58.33 -1.77 -24.95
C GLY A 340 57.15 -0.81 -25.12
N TYR A 341 57.08 -0.17 -26.28
CA TYR A 341 56.15 0.91 -26.70
C TYR A 341 54.81 0.99 -25.94
N CYS A 342 54.73 1.82 -24.90
CA CYS A 342 53.55 2.02 -24.04
C CYS A 342 53.01 0.77 -23.31
N THR A 343 53.79 -0.31 -23.25
CA THR A 343 53.48 -1.54 -22.53
C THR A 343 54.20 -1.57 -21.19
N ARG A 344 53.45 -1.87 -20.12
CA ARG A 344 53.99 -2.10 -18.78
C ARG A 344 53.84 -3.56 -18.41
N GLY A 345 54.81 -4.09 -17.69
CA GLY A 345 54.81 -5.49 -17.27
C GLY A 345 55.21 -5.69 -15.81
N VAL A 346 54.58 -6.68 -15.18
CA VAL A 346 55.05 -7.29 -13.94
C VAL A 346 55.09 -8.80 -14.14
N ARG A 347 55.94 -9.50 -13.38
CA ARG A 347 56.10 -10.94 -13.54
C ARG A 347 56.18 -11.69 -12.22
N ILE A 348 55.82 -12.96 -12.27
CA ILE A 348 56.00 -13.91 -11.17
C ILE A 348 56.48 -15.25 -11.73
N ARG A 349 57.16 -16.06 -10.91
CA ARG A 349 57.57 -17.40 -11.33
C ARG A 349 56.33 -18.22 -11.68
N ALA A 350 56.35 -18.87 -12.84
CA ALA A 350 55.27 -19.73 -13.25
C ALA A 350 55.18 -20.94 -12.31
N THR A 351 53.97 -21.26 -11.87
CA THR A 351 53.63 -22.54 -11.24
C THR A 351 52.61 -23.25 -12.12
N GLU A 352 52.56 -24.58 -12.06
CA GLU A 352 51.59 -25.37 -12.85
C GLU A 352 50.15 -24.93 -12.56
N ASP A 353 49.83 -24.68 -11.28
CA ASP A 353 48.51 -24.22 -10.85
C ASP A 353 48.14 -22.85 -11.42
N LEU A 354 49.08 -21.90 -11.43
CA LEU A 354 48.82 -20.56 -12.00
C LEU A 354 48.59 -20.64 -13.51
N VAL A 355 49.43 -21.39 -14.22
CA VAL A 355 49.28 -21.56 -15.67
C VAL A 355 47.95 -22.23 -16.00
N ALA A 356 47.59 -23.29 -15.26
CA ALA A 356 46.33 -24.00 -15.46
C ALA A 356 45.12 -23.10 -15.17
N ALA A 357 45.14 -22.32 -14.08
CA ALA A 357 44.06 -21.40 -13.74
C ALA A 357 43.87 -20.28 -14.77
N ILE A 358 44.95 -19.84 -15.42
CA ILE A 358 44.89 -18.78 -16.43
C ILE A 358 44.36 -19.30 -17.78
N LYS A 359 44.75 -20.53 -18.16
CA LYS A 359 44.32 -21.18 -19.41
C LYS A 359 42.89 -21.73 -19.36
N ALA A 360 42.41 -22.14 -18.17
CA ALA A 360 41.04 -22.61 -17.94
C ALA A 360 40.04 -21.49 -18.15
#